data_AF-A0A956SA82-F1
#
_entry.id   AF-A0A956SA82-F1
#
_cell.length_a   1.000
_cell.length_b   1.000
_cell.length_c   1.000
_cell.angle_alpha   90.00
_cell.angle_beta   90.00
_cell.angle_gamma   90.00
#
_symmetry.space_group_name_H-M   'P 1'
#
loop_
_entity.id
_entity.type
_entity.pdbx_description
1 polymer ?
#
loop_
_entity_poly.entity_id
_entity_poly.type
_entity_poly.pdbx_seq_one_letter_code
_entity_poly.pdbx_strand_id
1 'polypeptide(L)'
;MRTAMRILLAWLFVTVAAPIARAEFDHEFHLDFFPECEACHRGVEQAGAAMFPSPDQCRACHDGDTADEIDWAGRQPSRTNLKFTHPQHQEDSGDAATCTDCHGPVSGKGSTNFRPAASRCADCHDVEEHFDSAEADCAMCHLPLWKATSLTREDVAAFDPPATHAEDGFAQGGHGAWMREAAGGEMPGAKESASCAVCHAKEFCSQCHVNGPETPAIAALGSDPRSLVNQTWLAVPASHQADRFLEAHGHDGFSTNQCATCHTRESCWVCHAATPAVANGLFGASPDRGVGARPTRHKPESHVPGFGTSHGPLATAAPQNCAACHDRSECLDCHRPEGSSASPGFHPAGFLARHPVEAYARETSCAECHHPREFCASCHEQSGLTRQRDSLLGAGFHDGQRTFLFGHGDAARRHLESCVSCHAESDCLTCHSARQGRGFNPHGPGFDAARLAEKAPQMCTVCHGLAIPGRQ
;
A
#
# COMPACT_ATOMS: atom_id res chain seq x y z
N MET A 1 12.01 -43.59 54.08
CA MET A 1 11.24 -44.53 53.25
C MET A 1 11.46 -44.14 51.79
N ARG A 2 12.16 -44.98 51.01
CA ARG A 2 12.50 -44.73 49.60
C ARG A 2 11.34 -45.22 48.72
N THR A 3 10.66 -44.34 48.02
CA THR A 3 9.61 -44.69 47.06
C THR A 3 10.23 -44.84 45.68
N ALA A 4 10.24 -46.07 45.15
CA ALA A 4 10.78 -46.40 43.83
C ALA A 4 9.77 -46.01 42.74
N MET A 5 10.20 -45.16 41.80
CA MET A 5 9.43 -44.80 40.61
C MET A 5 9.72 -45.82 39.51
N ARG A 6 8.70 -46.60 39.13
CA ARG A 6 8.75 -47.59 38.04
C ARG A 6 8.67 -46.85 36.69
N ILE A 7 9.71 -46.93 35.89
CA ILE A 7 9.73 -46.47 34.50
C ILE A 7 9.07 -47.55 33.64
N LEU A 8 7.93 -47.22 33.03
CA LEU A 8 7.28 -48.01 31.99
C LEU A 8 7.92 -47.65 30.64
N LEU A 9 8.72 -48.56 30.09
CA LEU A 9 9.22 -48.49 28.72
C LEU A 9 8.09 -48.90 27.76
N ALA A 10 7.46 -47.91 27.13
CA ALA A 10 6.57 -48.15 25.99
C ALA A 10 7.42 -48.45 24.75
N TRP A 11 7.34 -49.69 24.24
CA TRP A 11 7.94 -50.08 22.98
C TRP A 11 7.11 -49.50 21.83
N LEU A 12 7.62 -48.45 21.20
CA LEU A 12 7.07 -47.91 19.96
C LEU A 12 7.49 -48.83 18.81
N PHE A 13 6.59 -49.67 18.32
CA PHE A 13 6.79 -50.40 17.07
C PHE A 13 6.71 -49.41 15.92
N VAL A 14 7.86 -48.98 15.41
CA VAL A 14 7.96 -48.29 14.12
C VAL A 14 7.83 -49.37 13.04
N THR A 15 6.66 -49.46 12.42
CA THR A 15 6.47 -50.24 11.19
C THR A 15 7.22 -49.54 10.07
N VAL A 16 8.42 -50.02 9.75
CA VAL A 16 9.13 -49.63 8.53
C VAL A 16 8.41 -50.30 7.36
N ALA A 17 7.56 -49.53 6.66
CA ALA A 17 7.04 -49.97 5.37
C ALA A 17 8.22 -50.06 4.39
N ALA A 18 8.55 -51.26 3.93
CA ALA A 18 9.50 -51.44 2.84
C ALA A 18 8.98 -50.72 1.59
N PRO A 19 9.84 -50.03 0.81
CA PRO A 19 9.40 -49.42 -0.43
C PRO A 19 8.96 -50.53 -1.37
N ILE A 20 7.68 -50.53 -1.76
CA ILE A 20 7.20 -51.34 -2.87
C ILE A 20 7.94 -50.81 -4.10
N ALA A 21 8.86 -51.61 -4.64
CA ALA A 21 9.47 -51.31 -5.92
C ALA A 21 8.34 -51.14 -6.94
N ARG A 22 8.17 -49.92 -7.47
CA ARG A 22 7.23 -49.69 -8.57
C ARG A 22 7.74 -50.55 -9.71
N ALA A 23 6.95 -51.53 -10.15
CA ALA A 23 7.25 -52.26 -11.37
C ALA A 23 7.41 -51.23 -12.50
N GLU A 24 8.59 -51.20 -13.11
CA GLU A 24 8.87 -50.32 -14.23
C GLU A 24 8.16 -50.86 -15.47
N PHE A 25 7.46 -49.98 -16.19
CA PHE A 25 6.83 -50.35 -17.45
C PHE A 25 7.91 -50.47 -18.54
N ASP A 26 7.88 -51.57 -19.28
CA ASP A 26 8.84 -51.91 -20.33
C ASP A 26 8.21 -51.60 -21.70
N HIS A 27 8.52 -50.42 -22.25
CA HIS A 27 7.99 -50.02 -23.56
C HIS A 27 8.54 -50.92 -24.67
N GLU A 28 9.80 -51.36 -24.58
CA GLU A 28 10.42 -52.21 -25.60
C GLU A 28 9.71 -53.55 -25.72
N PHE A 29 9.42 -54.19 -24.58
CA PHE A 29 8.63 -55.42 -24.58
C PHE A 29 7.22 -55.24 -25.17
N HIS A 30 6.53 -54.14 -24.85
CA HIS A 30 5.16 -53.94 -25.33
C HIS A 30 5.10 -53.55 -26.81
N LEU A 31 6.11 -52.85 -27.33
CA LEU A 31 6.17 -52.45 -28.74
C LEU A 31 6.34 -53.64 -29.69
N ASP A 32 6.89 -54.77 -29.22
CA ASP A 32 6.93 -56.03 -30.01
C ASP A 32 5.53 -56.56 -30.34
N PHE A 33 4.52 -56.28 -29.50
CA PHE A 33 3.14 -56.70 -29.70
C PHE A 33 2.25 -55.57 -30.24
N PHE A 34 2.54 -54.33 -29.86
CA PHE A 34 1.75 -53.15 -30.17
C PHE A 34 2.65 -52.04 -30.74
N PRO A 35 2.98 -52.07 -32.04
CA PRO A 35 3.94 -51.15 -32.64
C PRO A 35 3.42 -49.71 -32.74
N GLU A 36 2.10 -49.50 -32.74
CA GLU A 36 1.48 -48.18 -32.72
C GLU A 36 1.35 -47.65 -31.27
N CYS A 37 1.88 -46.45 -31.01
CA CYS A 37 1.86 -45.83 -29.69
C CYS A 37 0.43 -45.61 -29.17
N GLU A 38 -0.48 -45.31 -30.09
CA GLU A 38 -1.89 -45.04 -29.86
C GLU A 38 -2.65 -46.27 -29.37
N ALA A 39 -2.12 -47.49 -29.52
CA ALA A 39 -2.74 -48.69 -28.96
C ALA A 39 -2.94 -48.57 -27.44
N CYS A 40 -1.95 -47.96 -26.77
CA CYS A 40 -1.98 -47.64 -25.34
C CYS A 40 -2.33 -46.16 -25.08
N HIS A 41 -1.73 -45.22 -25.81
CA HIS A 41 -1.96 -43.78 -25.63
C HIS A 41 -3.17 -43.27 -26.43
N ARG A 42 -4.33 -43.92 -26.26
CA ARG A 42 -5.53 -43.58 -27.05
C ARG A 42 -6.05 -42.18 -26.72
N GLY A 43 -6.35 -41.41 -27.76
CA GLY A 43 -6.99 -40.11 -27.60
C GLY A 43 -6.01 -38.98 -27.30
N VAL A 44 -4.69 -39.25 -27.19
CA VAL A 44 -3.70 -38.21 -26.87
C VAL A 44 -3.60 -37.11 -27.93
N GLU A 45 -4.08 -37.38 -29.15
CA GLU A 45 -4.27 -36.42 -30.23
C GLU A 45 -5.39 -35.40 -29.93
N GLN A 46 -6.15 -35.57 -28.85
CA GLN A 46 -7.23 -34.67 -28.44
C GLN A 46 -6.81 -33.78 -27.27
N ALA A 47 -7.34 -32.55 -27.25
CA ALA A 47 -7.01 -31.58 -26.22
C ALA A 47 -7.59 -32.02 -24.87
N GLY A 48 -6.74 -32.09 -23.84
CA GLY A 48 -7.16 -32.48 -22.48
C GLY A 48 -7.32 -33.98 -22.27
N ALA A 49 -6.97 -34.83 -23.25
CA ALA A 49 -6.94 -36.27 -23.07
C ALA A 49 -5.90 -36.70 -22.02
N ALA A 50 -6.19 -37.81 -21.36
CA ALA A 50 -5.26 -38.39 -20.39
C ALA A 50 -3.99 -38.86 -21.11
N MET A 51 -2.83 -38.34 -20.69
CA MET A 51 -1.53 -38.72 -21.26
C MET A 51 -1.13 -40.16 -20.90
N PHE A 52 -1.63 -40.66 -19.78
CA PHE A 52 -1.33 -42.00 -19.29
C PHE A 52 -2.50 -42.95 -19.58
N PRO A 53 -2.22 -44.21 -19.98
CA PRO A 53 -3.23 -45.27 -20.07
C PRO A 53 -4.06 -45.39 -18.78
N SER A 54 -5.29 -45.88 -18.89
CA SER A 54 -6.09 -46.17 -17.68
C SER A 54 -5.71 -47.54 -17.09
N PRO A 55 -5.86 -47.76 -15.78
CA PRO A 55 -5.69 -49.08 -15.18
C PRO A 55 -6.51 -50.19 -15.88
N ASP A 56 -7.70 -49.85 -16.34
CA ASP A 56 -8.59 -50.78 -17.05
C ASP A 56 -8.02 -51.22 -18.40
N GLN A 57 -7.30 -50.33 -19.10
CA GLN A 57 -6.66 -50.66 -20.37
C GLN A 57 -5.56 -51.71 -20.19
N CYS A 58 -4.79 -51.64 -19.10
CA CYS A 58 -3.77 -52.64 -18.81
C CYS A 58 -4.42 -53.98 -18.40
N ARG A 59 -5.46 -53.93 -17.55
CA ARG A 59 -6.21 -55.12 -17.10
C ARG A 59 -7.00 -55.81 -18.21
N ALA A 60 -7.20 -55.18 -19.36
CA ALA A 60 -7.79 -55.81 -20.53
C ALA A 60 -6.91 -56.92 -21.14
N CYS A 61 -5.61 -56.93 -20.85
CA CYS A 61 -4.68 -58.00 -21.24
C CYS A 61 -3.97 -58.63 -20.04
N HIS A 62 -3.77 -57.89 -18.94
CA HIS A 62 -3.26 -58.41 -17.67
C HIS A 62 -4.40 -58.94 -16.80
N ASP A 63 -5.15 -59.91 -17.34
CA ASP A 63 -6.34 -60.53 -16.75
C ASP A 63 -6.06 -61.88 -16.07
N GLY A 64 -4.80 -62.32 -16.05
CA GLY A 64 -4.37 -63.63 -15.55
C GLY A 64 -4.49 -64.76 -16.57
N ASP A 65 -5.16 -64.54 -17.71
CA ASP A 65 -5.30 -65.51 -18.79
C ASP A 65 -4.39 -65.17 -19.99
N THR A 66 -4.38 -63.90 -20.41
CA THR A 66 -3.58 -63.40 -21.54
C THR A 66 -2.18 -62.98 -21.09
N ALA A 67 -2.07 -62.33 -19.94
CA ALA A 67 -0.82 -61.97 -19.27
C ALA A 67 -1.03 -61.92 -17.75
N ASP A 68 0.07 -62.02 -16.99
CA ASP A 68 0.05 -61.98 -15.53
C ASP A 68 -0.72 -60.76 -15.00
N GLU A 69 -1.54 -60.93 -13.96
CA GLU A 69 -2.23 -59.82 -13.32
C GLU A 69 -1.25 -58.77 -12.79
N ILE A 70 -1.61 -57.49 -12.94
CA ILE A 70 -0.81 -56.37 -12.45
C ILE A 70 -1.59 -55.49 -11.48
N ASP A 71 -0.88 -54.96 -10.48
CA ASP A 71 -1.39 -53.95 -9.56
C ASP A 71 -0.88 -52.56 -9.96
N TRP A 72 -1.46 -52.01 -11.03
CA TRP A 72 -1.17 -50.65 -11.49
C TRP A 72 -2.36 -49.72 -11.28
N ALA A 73 -2.24 -48.80 -10.35
CA ALA A 73 -3.29 -47.83 -10.01
C ALA A 73 -3.33 -46.59 -10.93
N GLY A 74 -2.54 -46.57 -12.01
CA GLY A 74 -2.40 -45.41 -12.88
C GLY A 74 -1.42 -44.36 -12.33
N ARG A 75 -1.19 -43.29 -13.10
CA ARG A 75 -0.37 -42.16 -12.68
C ARG A 75 -1.18 -40.87 -12.69
N GLN A 76 -0.98 -40.06 -11.66
CA GLN A 76 -1.57 -38.73 -11.59
C GLN A 76 -0.90 -37.82 -12.63
N PRO A 77 -1.67 -36.95 -13.32
CA PRO A 77 -1.12 -35.96 -14.23
C PRO A 77 -0.08 -35.09 -13.50
N SER A 78 1.02 -34.78 -14.18
CA SER A 78 2.02 -33.89 -13.62
C SER A 78 1.49 -32.45 -13.63
N ARG A 79 1.47 -31.80 -12.47
CA ARG A 79 1.14 -30.36 -12.35
C ARG A 79 2.10 -29.56 -13.23
N THR A 80 1.59 -28.56 -13.94
CA THR A 80 2.38 -27.72 -14.85
C THR A 80 1.65 -26.44 -15.22
N ASN A 81 2.43 -25.43 -15.58
CA ASN A 81 1.97 -24.24 -16.29
C ASN A 81 2.25 -24.30 -17.80
N LEU A 82 2.80 -25.39 -18.35
CA LEU A 82 3.07 -25.50 -19.78
C LEU A 82 1.78 -25.42 -20.59
N LYS A 83 1.73 -24.47 -21.53
CA LYS A 83 0.70 -24.26 -22.53
C LYS A 83 0.99 -25.14 -23.75
N PHE A 84 0.78 -26.44 -23.60
CA PHE A 84 1.03 -27.42 -24.65
C PHE A 84 -0.18 -28.33 -24.85
N THR A 85 -0.56 -28.56 -26.11
CA THR A 85 -1.51 -29.60 -26.52
C THR A 85 -0.98 -30.30 -27.76
N HIS A 86 -1.09 -31.63 -27.80
CA HIS A 86 -0.75 -32.41 -28.98
C HIS A 86 -1.53 -32.00 -30.23
N PRO A 87 -2.87 -31.82 -30.21
CA PRO A 87 -3.59 -31.44 -31.43
C PRO A 87 -3.12 -30.14 -32.05
N GLN A 88 -2.79 -29.13 -31.24
CA GLN A 88 -2.27 -27.87 -31.77
C GLN A 88 -0.91 -28.08 -32.43
N HIS A 89 0.01 -28.81 -31.77
CA HIS A 89 1.32 -29.06 -32.35
C HIS A 89 1.24 -29.94 -33.59
N GLN A 90 0.32 -30.91 -33.63
CA GLN A 90 0.08 -31.74 -34.81
C GLN A 90 -0.50 -30.93 -35.97
N GLU A 91 -1.40 -29.98 -35.70
CA GLU A 91 -1.93 -29.04 -36.70
C GLU A 91 -0.83 -28.11 -37.24
N ASP A 92 0.00 -27.55 -36.35
CA ASP A 92 1.03 -26.59 -36.71
C ASP A 92 2.23 -27.22 -37.43
N SER A 93 2.61 -28.45 -37.06
CA SER A 93 3.74 -29.18 -37.65
C SER A 93 3.36 -30.10 -38.80
N GLY A 94 2.09 -30.53 -38.90
CA GLY A 94 1.65 -31.53 -39.87
C GLY A 94 2.43 -32.84 -39.73
N ASP A 95 2.82 -33.43 -40.87
CA ASP A 95 3.63 -34.67 -40.89
C ASP A 95 5.12 -34.42 -40.52
N ALA A 96 5.52 -33.18 -40.24
CA ALA A 96 6.91 -32.83 -39.94
C ALA A 96 7.34 -33.17 -38.51
N ALA A 97 6.40 -33.46 -37.60
CA ALA A 97 6.70 -33.92 -36.25
C ALA A 97 5.96 -35.23 -35.93
N THR A 98 6.73 -36.24 -35.57
CA THR A 98 6.29 -37.54 -35.09
C THR A 98 6.38 -37.59 -33.56
N CYS A 99 5.73 -38.58 -32.93
CA CYS A 99 5.80 -38.78 -31.48
C CYS A 99 7.26 -38.87 -30.97
N THR A 100 8.12 -39.52 -31.76
CA THR A 100 9.53 -39.75 -31.42
C THR A 100 10.41 -38.51 -31.56
N ASP A 101 9.99 -37.49 -32.30
CA ASP A 101 10.76 -36.25 -32.43
C ASP A 101 10.77 -35.48 -31.10
N CYS A 102 9.68 -35.57 -30.33
CA CYS A 102 9.58 -34.97 -29.00
C CYS A 102 9.96 -35.94 -27.87
N HIS A 103 9.47 -37.18 -27.90
CA HIS A 103 9.67 -38.14 -26.80
C HIS A 103 10.99 -38.94 -26.91
N GLY A 104 11.67 -38.87 -28.06
CA GLY A 104 12.79 -39.73 -28.38
C GLY A 104 12.39 -41.19 -28.60
N PRO A 105 13.35 -42.08 -28.92
CA PRO A 105 13.10 -43.51 -28.98
C PRO A 105 12.81 -44.05 -27.57
N VAL A 106 11.63 -44.62 -27.38
CA VAL A 106 11.29 -45.37 -26.15
C VAL A 106 11.96 -46.75 -26.21
N SER A 107 12.94 -47.00 -25.34
CA SER A 107 13.67 -48.28 -25.30
C SER A 107 13.98 -48.69 -23.85
N GLY A 108 13.90 -49.99 -23.57
CA GLY A 108 14.14 -50.60 -22.27
C GLY A 108 13.07 -50.42 -21.19
N LYS A 109 13.33 -51.09 -20.06
CA LYS A 109 12.59 -50.95 -18.79
C LYS A 109 12.76 -49.54 -18.23
N GLY A 110 11.65 -48.91 -17.87
CA GLY A 110 11.70 -47.61 -17.21
C GLY A 110 12.05 -46.45 -18.16
N SER A 111 11.84 -46.59 -19.48
CA SER A 111 11.84 -45.44 -20.39
C SER A 111 10.77 -44.44 -19.95
N THR A 112 11.19 -43.38 -19.26
CA THR A 112 10.33 -42.36 -18.64
C THR A 112 10.51 -40.99 -19.28
N ASN A 113 10.50 -40.89 -20.61
CA ASN A 113 10.40 -39.58 -21.29
C ASN A 113 8.95 -39.06 -21.27
N PHE A 114 8.38 -38.97 -20.06
CA PHE A 114 7.00 -38.54 -19.84
C PHE A 114 6.79 -37.06 -20.18
N ARG A 115 7.86 -36.27 -20.10
CA ARG A 115 7.91 -34.89 -20.55
C ARG A 115 9.18 -34.70 -21.35
N PRO A 116 9.09 -34.25 -22.61
CA PRO A 116 10.25 -33.76 -23.33
C PRO A 116 10.97 -32.73 -22.47
N ALA A 117 12.31 -32.81 -22.41
CA ALA A 117 13.11 -31.75 -21.81
C ALA A 117 12.85 -30.44 -22.57
N ALA A 118 12.93 -29.29 -21.90
CA ALA A 118 12.73 -27.99 -22.56
C ALA A 118 13.69 -27.77 -23.75
N SER A 119 14.89 -28.36 -23.70
CA SER A 119 15.84 -28.38 -24.82
C SER A 119 15.30 -29.05 -26.08
N ARG A 120 14.34 -29.98 -25.98
CA ARG A 120 13.67 -30.58 -27.16
C ARG A 120 12.73 -29.59 -27.85
N CYS A 121 12.15 -28.67 -27.08
CA CYS A 121 11.34 -27.60 -27.66
C CYS A 121 12.24 -26.64 -28.47
N ALA A 122 13.47 -26.39 -27.98
CA ALA A 122 14.47 -25.54 -28.63
C ALA A 122 15.00 -26.10 -29.96
N ASP A 123 14.86 -27.40 -30.22
CA ASP A 123 15.24 -28.00 -31.51
C ASP A 123 14.39 -27.44 -32.69
N CYS A 124 13.18 -26.96 -32.39
CA CYS A 124 12.23 -26.43 -33.39
C CYS A 124 11.81 -24.97 -33.14
N HIS A 125 11.79 -24.53 -31.88
CA HIS A 125 11.45 -23.16 -31.49
C HIS A 125 12.71 -22.34 -31.27
N ASP A 126 12.68 -21.08 -31.69
CA ASP A 126 13.80 -20.13 -31.61
C ASP A 126 14.08 -19.70 -30.15
N VAL A 127 14.64 -20.62 -29.36
CA VAL A 127 15.00 -20.44 -27.95
C VAL A 127 16.32 -21.20 -27.72
N GLU A 128 17.44 -20.50 -27.53
CA GLU A 128 18.75 -21.15 -27.39
C GLU A 128 18.85 -22.01 -26.11
N GLU A 129 18.38 -21.49 -24.97
CA GLU A 129 18.28 -22.23 -23.71
C GLU A 129 17.05 -21.80 -22.90
N HIS A 130 16.47 -22.72 -22.11
CA HIS A 130 15.20 -22.49 -21.39
C HIS A 130 15.25 -21.32 -20.39
N PHE A 131 16.37 -21.13 -19.69
CA PHE A 131 16.51 -20.14 -18.61
C PHE A 131 17.55 -19.03 -18.86
N ASP A 132 18.25 -19.06 -20.00
CA ASP A 132 19.47 -18.25 -20.19
C ASP A 132 19.34 -17.10 -21.20
N SER A 133 18.18 -16.93 -21.86
CA SER A 133 17.98 -15.77 -22.73
C SER A 133 17.16 -14.67 -22.05
N ALA A 134 17.77 -13.49 -21.93
CA ALA A 134 17.09 -12.23 -21.67
C ALA A 134 16.05 -11.86 -22.77
N GLU A 135 15.93 -12.70 -23.80
CA GLU A 135 15.03 -12.58 -24.94
C GLU A 135 13.85 -13.57 -24.86
N ALA A 136 13.84 -14.50 -23.89
CA ALA A 136 12.80 -15.52 -23.78
C ALA A 136 11.42 -14.89 -23.50
N ASP A 137 10.50 -14.99 -24.47
CA ASP A 137 9.07 -14.78 -24.26
C ASP A 137 8.51 -16.01 -23.52
N CYS A 138 8.73 -16.10 -22.20
CA CYS A 138 8.28 -17.22 -21.37
C CYS A 138 6.77 -17.48 -21.52
N ALA A 139 5.99 -16.43 -21.78
CA ALA A 139 4.54 -16.51 -21.97
C ALA A 139 4.13 -17.20 -23.29
N MET A 140 5.05 -17.38 -24.22
CA MET A 140 4.85 -18.19 -25.42
C MET A 140 4.48 -19.62 -25.03
N CYS A 141 5.26 -20.21 -24.12
CA CYS A 141 5.15 -21.62 -23.73
C CYS A 141 4.45 -21.82 -22.39
N HIS A 142 4.49 -20.86 -21.47
CA HIS A 142 3.94 -21.01 -20.14
C HIS A 142 2.71 -20.14 -19.91
N LEU A 143 1.73 -20.71 -19.20
CA LEU A 143 0.58 -19.98 -18.67
C LEU A 143 1.06 -19.04 -17.57
N PRO A 144 0.45 -17.84 -17.45
CA PRO A 144 0.67 -16.99 -16.29
C PRO A 144 0.20 -17.71 -15.03
N LEU A 145 0.86 -17.43 -13.90
CA LEU A 145 0.74 -18.17 -12.65
C LEU A 145 -0.73 -18.29 -12.19
N TRP A 146 -1.49 -17.19 -12.25
CA TRP A 146 -2.91 -17.18 -11.86
C TRP A 146 -3.82 -18.04 -12.74
N LYS A 147 -3.40 -18.39 -13.96
CA LYS A 147 -4.10 -19.35 -14.83
C LYS A 147 -3.62 -20.78 -14.62
N ALA A 148 -2.39 -20.98 -14.14
CA ALA A 148 -1.84 -22.29 -13.79
C ALA A 148 -2.37 -22.80 -12.44
N THR A 149 -3.69 -23.00 -12.35
CA THR A 149 -4.39 -23.37 -11.10
C THR A 149 -4.04 -24.77 -10.60
N SER A 150 -3.46 -25.62 -11.43
CA SER A 150 -2.99 -26.96 -11.04
C SER A 150 -1.76 -26.91 -10.12
N LEU A 151 -0.96 -25.84 -10.19
CA LEU A 151 0.26 -25.69 -9.38
C LEU A 151 -0.08 -25.44 -7.91
N THR A 152 0.74 -25.95 -7.02
CA THR A 152 0.71 -25.62 -5.60
C THR A 152 1.74 -24.55 -5.28
N ARG A 153 1.64 -23.97 -4.08
CA ARG A 153 2.63 -23.01 -3.60
C ARG A 153 4.05 -23.61 -3.54
N GLU A 154 4.16 -24.92 -3.27
CA GLU A 154 5.43 -25.65 -3.26
C GLU A 154 6.01 -25.77 -4.67
N ASP A 155 5.18 -26.03 -5.69
CA ASP A 155 5.67 -26.05 -7.08
C ASP A 155 6.20 -24.68 -7.52
N VAL A 156 5.51 -23.60 -7.13
CA VAL A 156 5.93 -22.22 -7.44
C VAL A 156 7.24 -21.86 -6.75
N ALA A 157 7.46 -22.39 -5.53
CA ALA A 157 8.70 -22.19 -4.80
C ALA A 157 9.90 -22.92 -5.43
N ALA A 158 9.62 -23.99 -6.19
CA ALA A 158 10.62 -24.80 -6.85
C ALA A 158 10.97 -24.30 -8.27
N PHE A 159 10.44 -23.16 -8.70
CA PHE A 159 10.82 -22.55 -9.97
C PHE A 159 12.25 -22.01 -9.90
N ASP A 160 13.08 -22.41 -10.87
CA ASP A 160 14.39 -21.83 -11.05
C ASP A 160 14.27 -20.38 -11.54
N PRO A 161 14.95 -19.42 -10.91
CA PRO A 161 14.95 -18.05 -11.38
C PRO A 161 15.79 -17.95 -12.67
N PRO A 162 15.35 -17.16 -13.67
CA PRO A 162 16.18 -16.82 -14.82
C PRO A 162 17.50 -16.16 -14.41
N ALA A 163 18.55 -16.33 -15.23
CA ALA A 163 19.89 -15.79 -14.95
C ALA A 163 19.89 -14.26 -14.70
N THR A 164 18.97 -13.53 -15.34
CA THR A 164 18.78 -12.08 -15.17
C THR A 164 18.51 -11.66 -13.72
N HIS A 165 17.97 -12.54 -12.87
CA HIS A 165 17.74 -12.24 -11.45
C HIS A 165 19.04 -12.13 -10.64
N ALA A 166 20.14 -12.71 -11.14
CA ALA A 166 21.45 -12.63 -10.51
C ALA A 166 22.22 -11.37 -10.91
N GLU A 167 21.72 -10.56 -11.84
CA GLU A 167 22.38 -9.33 -12.27
C GLU A 167 22.33 -8.24 -11.20
N ASP A 168 23.47 -7.60 -10.95
CA ASP A 168 23.58 -6.46 -10.04
C ASP A 168 22.66 -5.33 -10.49
N GLY A 169 21.82 -4.82 -9.58
CA GLY A 169 20.89 -3.73 -9.90
C GLY A 169 19.57 -4.16 -10.53
N PHE A 170 19.35 -5.46 -10.80
CA PHE A 170 18.10 -5.94 -11.40
C PHE A 170 16.87 -5.49 -10.60
N ALA A 171 16.88 -5.69 -9.28
CA ALA A 171 15.79 -5.25 -8.40
C ALA A 171 15.70 -3.72 -8.24
N GLN A 172 16.81 -2.99 -8.36
CA GLN A 172 16.88 -1.52 -8.16
C GLN A 172 16.58 -0.71 -9.44
N GLY A 173 15.86 -1.30 -10.38
CA GLY A 173 15.42 -0.66 -11.62
C GLY A 173 15.89 -1.35 -12.90
N GLY A 174 16.81 -2.32 -12.81
CA GLY A 174 17.26 -3.12 -13.94
C GLY A 174 16.12 -3.89 -14.61
N HIS A 175 15.21 -4.51 -13.85
CA HIS A 175 14.03 -5.18 -14.41
C HIS A 175 13.14 -4.21 -15.21
N GLY A 176 13.00 -2.96 -14.75
CA GLY A 176 12.24 -1.94 -15.46
C GLY A 176 12.95 -1.43 -16.71
N ALA A 177 14.29 -1.40 -16.71
CA ALA A 177 15.09 -1.05 -17.88
C ALA A 177 15.01 -2.15 -18.94
N TRP A 178 15.19 -3.40 -18.54
CA TRP A 178 15.02 -4.58 -19.39
C TRP A 178 13.64 -4.61 -20.05
N MET A 179 12.58 -4.40 -19.26
CA MET A 179 11.21 -4.33 -19.78
C MET A 179 11.03 -3.21 -20.82
N ARG A 180 11.64 -2.03 -20.63
CA ARG A 180 11.57 -0.92 -21.59
C ARG A 180 12.35 -1.23 -22.86
N GLU A 181 13.52 -1.84 -22.74
CA GLU A 181 14.33 -2.26 -23.88
C GLU A 181 13.59 -3.28 -24.73
N ALA A 182 13.00 -4.30 -24.10
CA ALA A 182 12.14 -5.28 -24.76
C ALA A 182 10.93 -4.64 -25.45
N ALA A 183 10.39 -3.55 -24.90
CA ALA A 183 9.30 -2.76 -25.47
C ALA A 183 9.76 -1.68 -26.48
N GLY A 184 11.02 -1.69 -26.94
CA GLY A 184 11.52 -0.71 -27.91
C GLY A 184 11.62 0.73 -27.38
N GLY A 185 11.75 0.89 -26.06
CA GLY A 185 11.87 2.19 -25.38
C GLY A 185 10.55 2.75 -24.84
N GLU A 186 9.42 2.09 -25.08
CA GLU A 186 8.10 2.49 -24.58
C GLU A 186 7.79 1.86 -23.21
N MET A 187 6.76 2.38 -22.51
CA MET A 187 6.31 1.75 -21.28
C MET A 187 5.67 0.38 -21.62
N PRO A 188 6.17 -0.72 -21.06
CA PRO A 188 5.77 -2.07 -21.45
C PRO A 188 4.29 -2.33 -21.21
N GLY A 189 3.68 -3.06 -22.13
CA GLY A 189 2.28 -3.45 -22.07
C GLY A 189 2.07 -4.79 -21.37
N ALA A 190 0.90 -5.37 -21.60
CA ALA A 190 0.53 -6.66 -21.02
C ALA A 190 1.38 -7.82 -21.56
N LYS A 191 2.02 -7.68 -22.74
CA LYS A 191 2.79 -8.75 -23.40
C LYS A 191 4.16 -8.94 -22.74
N GLU A 192 4.91 -7.87 -22.53
CA GLU A 192 6.22 -7.91 -21.86
C GLU A 192 6.06 -8.32 -20.39
N SER A 193 4.95 -7.87 -19.79
CA SER A 193 4.56 -8.27 -18.43
C SER A 193 4.16 -9.75 -18.34
N ALA A 194 3.85 -10.39 -19.47
CA ALA A 194 3.40 -11.78 -19.51
C ALA A 194 4.54 -12.76 -19.19
N SER A 195 5.80 -12.45 -19.51
CA SER A 195 6.93 -13.32 -19.15
C SER A 195 7.15 -13.36 -17.64
N CYS A 196 7.15 -12.19 -16.98
CA CYS A 196 7.20 -12.10 -15.52
C CYS A 196 5.99 -12.79 -14.88
N ALA A 197 4.83 -12.72 -15.53
CA ALA A 197 3.59 -13.33 -15.06
C ALA A 197 3.63 -14.86 -14.96
N VAL A 198 4.60 -15.53 -15.60
CA VAL A 198 4.79 -16.99 -15.51
C VAL A 198 5.11 -17.42 -14.08
N CYS A 199 5.89 -16.61 -13.35
CA CYS A 199 6.34 -16.90 -11.99
C CYS A 199 5.78 -15.93 -10.95
N HIS A 200 5.43 -14.71 -11.34
CA HIS A 200 4.96 -13.65 -10.46
C HIS A 200 3.48 -13.32 -10.75
N ALA A 201 2.79 -12.84 -9.73
CA ALA A 201 1.44 -12.32 -9.85
C ALA A 201 1.35 -10.95 -9.19
N LYS A 202 0.17 -10.34 -9.25
CA LYS A 202 -0.07 -8.98 -8.77
C LYS A 202 0.49 -8.75 -7.34
N GLU A 203 0.28 -9.70 -6.44
CA GLU A 203 0.69 -9.62 -5.04
C GLU A 203 2.22 -9.55 -4.88
N PHE A 204 2.97 -10.27 -5.72
CA PHE A 204 4.43 -10.20 -5.71
C PHE A 204 4.92 -8.80 -6.06
N CYS A 205 4.37 -8.21 -7.13
CA CYS A 205 4.73 -6.86 -7.57
C CYS A 205 4.36 -5.80 -6.51
N SER A 206 3.19 -5.94 -5.88
CA SER A 206 2.71 -5.02 -4.83
C SER A 206 3.54 -5.06 -3.52
N GLN A 207 4.50 -5.99 -3.38
CA GLN A 207 5.49 -5.90 -2.30
C GLN A 207 6.43 -4.68 -2.47
N CYS A 208 6.61 -4.24 -3.70
CA CYS A 208 7.54 -3.19 -4.10
C CYS A 208 6.84 -1.98 -4.75
N HIS A 209 5.76 -2.24 -5.50
CA HIS A 209 5.00 -1.27 -6.28
C HIS A 209 3.59 -1.09 -5.70
N VAL A 210 3.46 -0.29 -4.64
CA VAL A 210 2.15 0.01 -4.03
C VAL A 210 1.27 0.89 -4.92
N ASN A 211 1.86 1.52 -5.93
CA ASN A 211 1.20 2.14 -7.07
C ASN A 211 0.86 1.14 -8.19
N GLY A 212 0.85 -0.16 -7.90
CA GLY A 212 0.53 -1.22 -8.86
C GLY A 212 -0.76 -0.98 -9.66
N PRO A 213 -1.88 -0.54 -9.03
CA PRO A 213 -3.10 -0.20 -9.77
C PRO A 213 -2.96 0.92 -10.81
N GLU A 214 -2.04 1.87 -10.61
CA GLU A 214 -1.73 2.94 -11.56
C GLU A 214 -0.66 2.54 -12.58
N THR A 215 -0.02 1.37 -12.41
CA THR A 215 1.04 0.88 -13.28
C THR A 215 0.44 -0.11 -14.27
N PRO A 216 0.27 0.23 -15.56
CA PRO A 216 -0.46 -0.62 -16.53
C PRO A 216 0.04 -2.06 -16.60
N ALA A 217 1.36 -2.25 -16.54
CA ALA A 217 2.02 -3.56 -16.50
C ALA A 217 1.54 -4.43 -15.32
N ILE A 218 1.36 -3.84 -14.13
CA ILE A 218 0.93 -4.55 -12.92
C ILE A 218 -0.59 -4.66 -12.87
N ALA A 219 -1.32 -3.63 -13.30
CA ALA A 219 -2.76 -3.61 -13.35
C ALA A 219 -3.35 -4.69 -14.28
N ALA A 220 -2.59 -5.10 -15.31
CA ALA A 220 -2.95 -6.18 -16.22
C ALA A 220 -2.78 -7.60 -15.64
N LEU A 221 -2.08 -7.74 -14.50
CA LEU A 221 -1.79 -9.05 -13.90
C LEU A 221 -2.99 -9.57 -13.09
N GLY A 222 -3.16 -10.90 -13.13
CA GLY A 222 -4.10 -11.58 -12.24
C GLY A 222 -3.59 -11.66 -10.81
N SER A 223 -4.53 -11.80 -9.87
CA SER A 223 -4.25 -12.04 -8.45
C SER A 223 -3.90 -13.50 -8.22
N ASP A 224 -2.80 -13.75 -7.54
CA ASP A 224 -2.39 -15.06 -7.06
C ASP A 224 -1.45 -14.98 -5.83
N PRO A 225 -1.94 -15.30 -4.62
CA PRO A 225 -1.14 -15.25 -3.41
C PRO A 225 -0.03 -16.32 -3.37
N ARG A 226 -0.05 -17.34 -4.26
CA ARG A 226 1.04 -18.32 -4.35
C ARG A 226 2.37 -17.64 -4.73
N SER A 227 2.31 -16.53 -5.47
CA SER A 227 3.48 -15.73 -5.86
C SER A 227 4.25 -15.16 -4.66
N LEU A 228 3.61 -15.01 -3.50
CA LEU A 228 4.22 -14.54 -2.26
C LEU A 228 5.09 -15.60 -1.55
N VAL A 229 5.29 -16.78 -2.15
CA VAL A 229 6.30 -17.72 -1.68
C VAL A 229 7.72 -17.16 -1.86
N ASN A 230 7.91 -16.34 -2.90
CA ASN A 230 9.14 -15.63 -3.16
C ASN A 230 9.04 -14.23 -2.54
N GLN A 231 9.53 -14.09 -1.31
CA GLN A 231 9.58 -12.80 -0.62
C GLN A 231 10.81 -12.02 -1.10
N THR A 232 10.60 -10.75 -1.44
CA THR A 232 11.70 -9.83 -1.76
C THR A 232 11.66 -8.67 -0.77
N TRP A 233 12.85 -8.17 -0.40
CA TRP A 233 12.98 -6.97 0.39
C TRP A 233 13.74 -5.94 -0.41
N LEU A 234 13.09 -4.81 -0.68
CA LEU A 234 13.76 -3.67 -1.32
C LEU A 234 14.78 -3.08 -0.36
N ALA A 235 16.01 -2.97 -0.84
CA ALA A 235 16.97 -2.07 -0.22
C ALA A 235 16.45 -0.64 -0.29
N VAL A 236 16.68 0.12 0.77
CA VAL A 236 16.35 1.55 0.79
C VAL A 236 17.13 2.23 -0.35
N PRO A 237 16.46 2.96 -1.26
CA PRO A 237 17.14 3.62 -2.38
C PRO A 237 18.19 4.62 -1.91
N ALA A 238 19.23 4.84 -2.72
CA ALA A 238 20.30 5.79 -2.44
C ALA A 238 19.81 7.23 -2.16
N SER A 239 18.62 7.60 -2.66
CA SER A 239 17.99 8.88 -2.35
C SER A 239 17.77 9.13 -0.85
N HIS A 240 17.61 8.08 -0.04
CA HIS A 240 17.46 8.22 1.42
C HIS A 240 18.79 8.48 2.13
N GLN A 241 19.92 8.31 1.44
CA GLN A 241 21.26 8.64 1.95
C GLN A 241 21.64 10.09 1.65
N ALA A 242 20.75 10.87 1.01
CA ALA A 242 20.98 12.28 0.78
C ALA A 242 21.13 13.03 2.12
N ASP A 243 22.10 13.93 2.19
CA ASP A 243 22.27 14.80 3.35
C ASP A 243 20.96 15.51 3.67
N ARG A 244 20.58 15.50 4.94
CA ARG A 244 19.37 16.19 5.44
C ARG A 244 18.06 15.69 4.80
N PHE A 245 18.01 14.45 4.29
CA PHE A 245 16.80 13.87 3.69
C PHE A 245 15.53 14.09 4.51
N LEU A 246 15.59 13.88 5.83
CA LEU A 246 14.44 14.06 6.72
C LEU A 246 13.91 15.50 6.78
N GLU A 247 14.75 16.50 6.50
CA GLU A 247 14.35 17.91 6.49
C GLU A 247 13.95 18.40 5.08
N ALA A 248 14.44 17.72 4.04
CA ALA A 248 14.34 18.15 2.65
C ALA A 248 13.33 17.35 1.80
N HIS A 249 12.93 16.15 2.25
CA HIS A 249 12.01 15.31 1.46
C HIS A 249 10.67 16.01 1.24
N GLY A 250 10.32 16.22 -0.04
CA GLY A 250 9.12 16.94 -0.48
C GLY A 250 9.34 18.40 -0.92
N HIS A 251 10.54 18.97 -0.78
CA HIS A 251 10.90 20.29 -1.33
C HIS A 251 12.00 20.21 -2.42
N ASP A 252 12.90 19.22 -2.34
CA ASP A 252 14.09 19.11 -3.20
C ASP A 252 13.90 18.24 -4.46
N GLY A 253 12.86 18.52 -5.26
CA GLY A 253 12.65 17.85 -6.55
C GLY A 253 12.15 16.40 -6.50
N PHE A 254 11.91 15.86 -5.29
CA PHE A 254 11.21 14.60 -5.09
C PHE A 254 9.70 14.81 -5.24
N SER A 255 9.09 14.11 -6.18
CA SER A 255 7.63 14.11 -6.32
C SER A 255 7.00 13.03 -5.43
N THR A 256 5.81 13.30 -4.91
CA THR A 256 5.01 12.32 -4.15
C THR A 256 4.84 11.00 -4.91
N ASN A 257 4.79 11.05 -6.25
CA ASN A 257 4.68 9.87 -7.11
C ASN A 257 5.90 8.93 -7.05
N GLN A 258 7.11 9.47 -6.88
CA GLN A 258 8.32 8.65 -6.72
C GLN A 258 8.29 7.88 -5.39
N CYS A 259 7.81 8.54 -4.32
CA CYS A 259 7.65 7.91 -3.01
C CYS A 259 6.51 6.88 -3.02
N ALA A 260 5.42 7.17 -3.74
CA ALA A 260 4.23 6.33 -3.87
C ALA A 260 4.50 4.99 -4.56
N THR A 261 5.69 4.76 -5.11
CA THR A 261 6.10 3.43 -5.56
C THR A 261 6.24 2.48 -4.37
N CYS A 262 6.90 2.91 -3.30
CA CYS A 262 7.18 2.04 -2.14
C CYS A 262 6.35 2.40 -0.90
N HIS A 263 5.99 3.67 -0.72
CA HIS A 263 5.33 4.18 0.48
C HIS A 263 3.82 4.29 0.29
N THR A 264 3.09 3.71 1.24
CA THR A 264 1.67 3.98 1.42
C THR A 264 1.49 5.20 2.33
N ARG A 265 0.28 5.70 2.42
CA ARG A 265 -0.10 6.75 3.37
C ARG A 265 0.25 6.36 4.81
N GLU A 266 0.04 5.11 5.17
CA GLU A 266 0.36 4.54 6.48
C GLU A 266 1.87 4.54 6.73
N SER A 267 2.70 4.31 5.70
CA SER A 267 4.15 4.49 5.77
C SER A 267 4.50 5.92 6.19
N CYS A 268 3.87 6.92 5.57
CA CYS A 268 4.17 8.32 5.85
C CYS A 268 3.63 8.78 7.21
N TRP A 269 2.50 8.25 7.68
CA TRP A 269 1.96 8.57 9.00
C TRP A 269 2.87 8.20 10.17
N VAL A 270 3.86 7.32 9.96
CA VAL A 270 4.88 7.03 10.99
C VAL A 270 5.63 8.31 11.42
N CYS A 271 5.89 9.23 10.49
CA CYS A 271 6.54 10.51 10.78
C CYS A 271 5.56 11.71 10.71
N HIS A 272 4.60 11.68 9.78
CA HIS A 272 3.64 12.77 9.55
C HIS A 272 2.33 12.63 10.34
N ALA A 273 2.36 11.99 11.51
CA ALA A 273 1.18 11.88 12.38
C ALA A 273 0.63 13.27 12.79
N ALA A 274 1.52 14.21 13.12
CA ALA A 274 1.16 15.59 13.47
C ALA A 274 0.84 16.47 12.26
N THR A 275 1.18 16.02 11.04
CA THR A 275 0.96 16.75 9.77
C THR A 275 0.29 15.85 8.72
N PRO A 276 -0.90 15.29 9.00
CA PRO A 276 -1.48 14.21 8.19
C PRO A 276 -1.83 14.66 6.77
N ALA A 277 -2.02 15.96 6.54
CA ALA A 277 -2.28 16.53 5.22
C ALA A 277 -1.21 16.14 4.18
N VAL A 278 0.06 16.02 4.60
CA VAL A 278 1.17 15.62 3.72
C VAL A 278 1.01 14.17 3.26
N ALA A 279 0.61 13.27 4.17
CA ALA A 279 0.44 11.85 3.87
C ALA A 279 -0.89 11.54 3.17
N ASN A 280 -1.91 12.40 3.30
CA ASN A 280 -3.23 12.17 2.72
C ASN A 280 -3.24 12.13 1.18
N GLY A 281 -2.22 12.69 0.52
CA GLY A 281 -2.04 12.63 -0.92
C GLY A 281 -1.53 11.28 -1.45
N LEU A 282 -1.15 10.35 -0.57
CA LEU A 282 -0.70 9.00 -0.95
C LEU A 282 -1.81 7.96 -0.95
N PHE A 283 -1.57 6.88 -1.69
CA PHE A 283 -2.41 5.70 -1.68
C PHE A 283 -2.39 5.02 -0.31
N GLY A 284 -3.55 4.61 0.18
CA GLY A 284 -3.64 3.78 1.38
C GLY A 284 -3.20 2.35 1.09
N ALA A 285 -2.67 1.68 2.10
CA ALA A 285 -2.43 0.25 2.09
C ALA A 285 -3.74 -0.51 1.84
N SER A 286 -3.69 -1.50 0.97
CA SER A 286 -4.84 -2.32 0.59
C SER A 286 -4.38 -3.68 0.04
N PRO A 287 -5.25 -4.69 -0.05
CA PRO A 287 -4.88 -5.99 -0.60
C PRO A 287 -4.28 -5.92 -2.02
N ASP A 288 -4.72 -4.96 -2.84
CA ASP A 288 -4.22 -4.74 -4.20
C ASP A 288 -2.92 -3.92 -4.28
N ARG A 289 -2.52 -3.25 -3.19
CA ARG A 289 -1.35 -2.35 -3.13
C ARG A 289 -0.27 -2.82 -2.14
N GLY A 290 -0.55 -3.84 -1.33
CA GLY A 290 0.34 -4.23 -0.26
C GLY A 290 0.35 -3.22 0.90
N VAL A 291 1.22 -3.48 1.88
CA VAL A 291 1.32 -2.67 3.11
C VAL A 291 2.22 -1.44 2.96
N GLY A 292 3.06 -1.42 1.92
CA GLY A 292 4.10 -0.41 1.73
C GLY A 292 5.30 -0.54 2.67
N ALA A 293 6.29 0.31 2.41
CA ALA A 293 7.50 0.43 3.21
C ALA A 293 7.14 0.74 4.66
N ARG A 294 7.87 0.15 5.61
CA ARG A 294 7.67 0.38 7.04
C ARG A 294 8.82 1.21 7.60
N PRO A 295 8.80 2.55 7.41
CA PRO A 295 9.83 3.38 7.99
C PRO A 295 9.75 3.30 9.51
N THR A 296 10.87 3.54 10.17
CA THR A 296 10.96 3.62 11.63
C THR A 296 11.32 5.03 12.03
N ARG A 297 10.55 5.61 12.96
CA ARG A 297 10.87 6.90 13.55
C ARG A 297 11.96 6.72 14.61
N HIS A 298 13.08 7.41 14.43
CA HIS A 298 14.17 7.44 15.41
C HIS A 298 14.13 8.73 16.21
N LYS A 299 14.61 8.66 17.46
CA LYS A 299 14.78 9.85 18.30
C LYS A 299 15.90 10.71 17.69
N PRO A 300 15.69 12.03 17.51
CA PRO A 300 16.75 12.93 17.08
C PRO A 300 17.91 12.96 18.09
N GLU A 301 19.10 13.36 17.66
CA GLU A 301 20.29 13.50 18.53
C GLU A 301 20.05 14.42 19.73
N SER A 302 19.11 15.37 19.62
CA SER A 302 18.70 16.26 20.71
C SER A 302 18.09 15.52 21.91
N HIS A 303 17.58 14.29 21.73
CA HIS A 303 16.97 13.48 22.78
C HIS A 303 18.03 12.78 23.65
N VAL A 304 18.85 13.59 24.32
CA VAL A 304 19.84 13.12 25.29
C VAL A 304 19.18 12.67 26.61
N PRO A 305 19.84 11.84 27.43
CA PRO A 305 19.39 11.57 28.79
C PRO A 305 19.15 12.88 29.57
N GLY A 306 17.98 13.01 30.20
CA GLY A 306 17.59 14.24 30.90
C GLY A 306 16.90 15.30 30.02
N PHE A 307 16.70 15.05 28.72
CA PHE A 307 16.02 16.00 27.82
C PHE A 307 14.67 16.50 28.36
N GLY A 308 13.90 15.62 29.02
CA GLY A 308 12.61 15.99 29.62
C GLY A 308 12.68 17.19 30.58
N THR A 309 13.82 17.44 31.23
CA THR A 309 14.00 18.60 32.13
C THR A 309 14.81 19.74 31.50
N SER A 310 15.54 19.49 30.40
CA SER A 310 16.43 20.47 29.77
C SER A 310 15.95 20.99 28.41
N HIS A 311 14.84 20.50 27.88
CA HIS A 311 14.35 20.86 26.53
C HIS A 311 13.71 22.26 26.44
N GLY A 312 13.41 22.91 27.57
CA GLY A 312 12.71 24.20 27.62
C GLY A 312 13.28 25.28 26.68
N PRO A 313 14.59 25.60 26.73
CA PRO A 313 15.18 26.59 25.82
C PRO A 313 15.04 26.24 24.33
N LEU A 314 15.14 24.95 23.97
CA LEU A 314 14.96 24.48 22.59
C LEU A 314 13.49 24.59 22.17
N ALA A 315 12.57 24.20 23.05
CA ALA A 315 11.13 24.31 22.81
C ALA A 315 10.64 25.76 22.72
N THR A 316 11.25 26.70 23.45
CA THR A 316 10.96 28.14 23.31
C THR A 316 11.52 28.72 22.02
N ALA A 317 12.73 28.33 21.63
CA ALA A 317 13.37 28.88 20.45
C ALA A 317 12.77 28.37 19.13
N ALA A 318 12.38 27.10 19.07
CA ALA A 318 11.88 26.47 17.85
C ALA A 318 10.87 25.33 18.13
N PRO A 319 9.67 25.64 18.66
CA PRO A 319 8.65 24.63 18.96
C PRO A 319 8.21 23.83 17.71
N GLN A 320 8.25 24.45 16.52
CA GLN A 320 7.94 23.83 15.24
C GLN A 320 8.83 22.62 14.91
N ASN A 321 10.09 22.61 15.39
CA ASN A 321 10.99 21.48 15.17
C ASN A 321 10.54 20.25 15.95
N CYS A 322 9.90 20.45 17.10
CA CYS A 322 9.29 19.39 17.89
C CYS A 322 7.97 18.94 17.22
N ALA A 323 7.18 19.89 16.72
CA ALA A 323 5.89 19.65 16.06
C ALA A 323 5.99 18.87 14.74
N ALA A 324 7.19 18.77 14.14
CA ALA A 324 7.45 17.88 13.01
C ALA A 324 7.28 16.39 13.35
N CYS A 325 7.23 16.08 14.64
CA CYS A 325 7.37 14.74 15.19
C CYS A 325 6.34 14.48 16.30
N HIS A 326 6.10 15.47 17.15
CA HIS A 326 5.16 15.39 18.26
C HIS A 326 3.90 16.20 17.97
N ASP A 327 2.74 15.64 18.27
CA ASP A 327 1.50 16.39 18.27
C ASP A 327 1.31 17.18 19.57
N ARG A 328 0.33 18.10 19.58
CA ARG A 328 0.05 18.96 20.73
C ARG A 328 -0.32 18.16 21.99
N SER A 329 -0.97 17.02 21.85
CA SER A 329 -1.40 16.19 22.98
C SER A 329 -0.22 15.57 23.73
N GLU A 330 0.85 15.20 23.00
CA GLU A 330 2.08 14.69 23.60
C GLU A 330 2.80 15.74 24.45
N CYS A 331 2.81 17.00 24.02
CA CYS A 331 3.32 18.12 24.84
C CYS A 331 2.47 18.30 26.10
N LEU A 332 1.14 18.24 25.95
CA LEU A 332 0.20 18.41 27.05
C LEU A 332 0.27 17.25 28.04
N ASP A 333 0.64 16.04 27.63
CA ASP A 333 0.74 14.89 28.52
C ASP A 333 1.66 15.13 29.72
N CYS A 334 2.79 15.81 29.49
CA CYS A 334 3.74 16.17 30.53
C CYS A 334 3.48 17.56 31.14
N HIS A 335 2.90 18.49 30.38
CA HIS A 335 2.63 19.87 30.84
C HIS A 335 1.19 20.10 31.35
N ARG A 336 0.48 19.04 31.78
CA ARG A 336 -0.88 19.16 32.34
C ARG A 336 -0.89 20.02 33.62
N PRO A 337 -1.92 20.87 33.83
CA PRO A 337 -2.04 21.69 35.05
C PRO A 337 -2.19 20.91 36.35
N GLU A 338 -2.67 19.66 36.30
CA GLU A 338 -2.93 18.82 37.49
C GLU A 338 -1.99 17.61 37.64
N GLY A 339 -0.95 17.53 36.80
CA GLY A 339 0.11 16.54 36.97
C GLY A 339 1.09 16.99 38.05
N SER A 340 1.43 16.08 38.97
CA SER A 340 2.47 16.21 40.01
C SER A 340 3.58 17.22 39.70
N SER A 341 4.00 17.97 40.73
CA SER A 341 4.92 19.11 40.82
C SER A 341 6.29 19.08 40.10
N ALA A 342 6.51 18.19 39.13
CA ALA A 342 7.74 18.02 38.35
C ALA A 342 7.75 18.76 37.01
N SER A 343 6.60 19.15 36.45
CA SER A 343 6.52 19.88 35.17
C SER A 343 5.86 21.25 35.36
N PRO A 344 6.51 22.37 35.02
CA PRO A 344 5.85 23.66 34.95
C PRO A 344 4.74 23.61 33.89
N GLY A 345 3.52 24.00 34.23
CA GLY A 345 2.48 24.22 33.22
C GLY A 345 2.92 25.31 32.22
N PHE A 346 2.32 25.33 31.02
CA PHE A 346 2.64 26.34 30.00
C PHE A 346 2.31 27.78 30.42
N HIS A 347 1.42 27.95 31.40
CA HIS A 347 1.10 29.27 31.96
C HIS A 347 2.02 29.58 33.15
N PRO A 348 2.67 30.76 33.18
CA PRO A 348 3.44 31.17 34.35
C PRO A 348 2.55 31.35 35.58
N ALA A 349 3.08 31.12 36.79
CA ALA A 349 2.35 31.26 38.04
C ALA A 349 1.68 32.64 38.16
N GLY A 350 0.40 32.70 38.52
CA GLY A 350 -0.37 33.96 38.58
C GLY A 350 -0.90 34.46 37.23
N PHE A 351 -0.98 33.60 36.21
CA PHE A 351 -1.49 33.94 34.86
C PHE A 351 -2.79 34.73 34.89
N LEU A 352 -3.78 34.29 35.67
CA LEU A 352 -5.07 34.97 35.78
C LEU A 352 -4.97 36.45 36.22
N ALA A 353 -3.94 36.80 36.98
CA ALA A 353 -3.75 38.17 37.48
C ALA A 353 -3.15 39.12 36.42
N ARG A 354 -2.37 38.61 35.47
CA ARG A 354 -1.66 39.43 34.46
C ARG A 354 -2.19 39.27 33.03
N HIS A 355 -2.89 38.17 32.77
CA HIS A 355 -3.58 37.87 31.51
C HIS A 355 -4.31 39.09 30.95
N PRO A 356 -5.12 39.86 31.71
CA PRO A 356 -5.92 40.94 31.12
C PRO A 356 -5.06 41.99 30.40
N VAL A 357 -3.89 42.30 30.96
CA VAL A 357 -2.95 43.25 30.39
C VAL A 357 -2.19 42.63 29.22
N GLU A 358 -1.71 41.39 29.36
CA GLU A 358 -1.00 40.66 28.29
C GLU A 358 -1.88 40.44 27.04
N ALA A 359 -3.16 40.10 27.25
CA ALA A 359 -4.15 39.92 26.20
C ALA A 359 -4.52 41.24 25.50
N TYR A 360 -4.59 42.35 26.25
CA TYR A 360 -4.79 43.69 25.70
C TYR A 360 -3.58 44.15 24.87
N ALA A 361 -2.37 43.91 25.39
CA ALA A 361 -1.11 44.26 24.76
C ALA A 361 -0.70 43.33 23.60
N ARG A 362 -1.36 42.17 23.48
CA ARG A 362 -1.11 41.13 22.46
C ARG A 362 0.32 40.57 22.54
N GLU A 363 0.84 40.44 23.76
CA GLU A 363 2.21 40.00 24.01
C GLU A 363 2.42 38.50 23.75
N THR A 364 1.34 37.71 23.57
CA THR A 364 1.42 36.26 23.37
C THR A 364 0.41 35.76 22.34
N SER A 365 0.84 34.83 21.48
CA SER A 365 0.01 34.17 20.47
C SER A 365 -0.75 32.98 21.08
N CYS A 366 -1.82 33.27 21.82
CA CYS A 366 -2.62 32.22 22.47
C CYS A 366 -3.27 31.26 21.45
N ALA A 367 -3.48 31.72 20.21
CA ALA A 367 -4.07 30.96 19.12
C ALA A 367 -3.23 29.76 18.65
N GLU A 368 -1.93 29.75 18.98
CA GLU A 368 -1.03 28.64 18.66
C GLU A 368 -1.34 27.38 19.49
N CYS A 369 -1.94 27.55 20.67
CA CYS A 369 -2.31 26.44 21.56
C CYS A 369 -3.83 26.34 21.78
N HIS A 370 -4.54 27.45 21.82
CA HIS A 370 -5.98 27.52 22.09
C HIS A 370 -6.77 27.90 20.84
N HIS A 371 -7.95 27.32 20.65
CA HIS A 371 -8.90 27.85 19.67
C HIS A 371 -9.60 29.08 20.28
N PRO A 372 -9.24 30.33 19.88
CA PRO A 372 -9.50 31.50 20.73
C PRO A 372 -10.98 31.76 20.96
N ARG A 373 -11.83 31.52 19.95
CA ARG A 373 -13.26 31.78 20.04
C ARG A 373 -13.96 30.91 21.08
N GLU A 374 -13.71 29.62 21.05
CA GLU A 374 -14.36 28.67 21.96
C GLU A 374 -13.73 28.74 23.34
N PHE A 375 -12.40 28.80 23.39
CA PHE A 375 -11.66 28.79 24.65
C PHE A 375 -11.90 30.05 25.48
N CYS A 376 -11.68 31.25 24.91
CA CYS A 376 -11.83 32.51 25.65
C CYS A 376 -13.26 32.70 26.15
N ALA A 377 -14.25 32.42 25.29
CA ALA A 377 -15.66 32.50 25.67
C ALA A 377 -16.00 31.51 26.80
N SER A 378 -15.60 30.25 26.68
CA SER A 378 -15.91 29.22 27.68
C SER A 378 -15.25 29.49 29.05
N CYS A 379 -14.01 30.00 29.05
CA CYS A 379 -13.27 30.27 30.28
C CYS A 379 -13.88 31.49 30.99
N HIS A 380 -14.20 32.53 30.23
CA HIS A 380 -14.87 33.70 30.78
C HIS A 380 -16.30 33.39 31.23
N GLU A 381 -17.01 32.48 30.57
CA GLU A 381 -18.33 31.99 31.02
C GLU A 381 -18.23 31.23 32.33
N GLN A 382 -17.31 30.26 32.43
CA GLN A 382 -17.05 29.52 33.66
C GLN A 382 -16.58 30.42 34.81
N SER A 383 -15.87 31.51 34.47
CA SER A 383 -15.41 32.52 35.43
C SER A 383 -16.47 33.58 35.78
N GLY A 384 -17.68 33.48 35.21
CA GLY A 384 -18.76 34.45 35.45
C GLY A 384 -18.52 35.85 34.84
N LEU A 385 -17.61 35.96 33.87
CA LEU A 385 -17.23 37.19 33.17
C LEU A 385 -18.04 37.43 31.87
N THR A 386 -19.18 36.75 31.73
CA THR A 386 -20.09 36.89 30.56
C THR A 386 -21.16 37.96 30.75
N ARG A 387 -21.86 38.29 29.66
CA ARG A 387 -23.01 39.20 29.69
C ARG A 387 -24.10 38.66 30.62
N GLN A 388 -24.50 39.43 31.63
CA GLN A 388 -25.85 39.29 32.19
C GLN A 388 -26.85 39.54 31.04
N ARG A 389 -27.69 38.55 30.75
CA ARG A 389 -28.52 38.42 29.53
C ARG A 389 -29.52 39.56 29.28
N ASP A 390 -29.66 40.51 30.21
CA ASP A 390 -30.75 41.48 30.21
C ASP A 390 -30.36 42.89 29.70
N SER A 391 -29.12 43.10 29.22
CA SER A 391 -28.72 44.42 28.71
C SER A 391 -27.83 44.37 27.47
N LEU A 392 -28.34 44.95 26.37
CA LEU A 392 -27.61 45.24 25.13
C LEU A 392 -26.35 46.10 25.34
N LEU A 393 -26.26 46.78 26.49
CA LEU A 393 -25.15 47.67 26.88
C LEU A 393 -24.55 47.24 28.23
N GLY A 394 -24.73 45.98 28.64
CA GLY A 394 -24.15 45.47 29.88
C GLY A 394 -22.63 45.55 29.88
N ALA A 395 -22.06 46.16 30.91
CA ALA A 395 -20.63 46.19 31.18
C ALA A 395 -20.18 44.80 31.66
N GLY A 396 -19.97 43.88 30.70
CA GLY A 396 -19.21 42.65 30.93
C GLY A 396 -17.73 42.88 30.62
N PHE A 397 -17.22 42.13 29.65
CA PHE A 397 -15.83 42.20 29.15
C PHE A 397 -15.48 43.49 28.36
N HIS A 398 -16.42 44.42 28.20
CA HIS A 398 -16.16 45.76 27.67
C HIS A 398 -16.04 46.74 28.84
N ASP A 399 -15.32 47.83 28.64
CA ASP A 399 -15.16 48.93 29.63
C ASP A 399 -16.48 49.65 30.01
N GLY A 400 -17.63 49.11 29.60
CA GLY A 400 -18.96 49.63 29.88
C GLY A 400 -19.22 50.99 29.25
N GLN A 401 -18.34 51.46 28.35
CA GLN A 401 -18.47 52.79 27.78
C GLN A 401 -19.71 52.85 26.90
N ARG A 402 -20.65 53.71 27.30
CA ARG A 402 -21.89 53.99 26.55
C ARG A 402 -21.63 54.58 25.15
N THR A 403 -20.40 55.01 24.88
CA THR A 403 -19.90 55.51 23.59
C THR A 403 -19.55 54.40 22.61
N PHE A 404 -19.55 53.12 23.01
CA PHE A 404 -19.31 51.98 22.12
C PHE A 404 -20.16 52.06 20.85
N LEU A 405 -21.46 52.37 20.98
CA LEU A 405 -22.39 52.52 19.84
C LEU A 405 -21.95 53.56 18.81
N PHE A 406 -21.17 54.57 19.22
CA PHE A 406 -20.70 55.65 18.36
C PHE A 406 -19.26 55.45 17.85
N GLY A 407 -18.41 54.69 18.56
CA GLY A 407 -16.99 54.52 18.22
C GLY A 407 -16.59 53.15 17.67
N HIS A 408 -17.40 52.11 17.86
CA HIS A 408 -17.00 50.74 17.51
C HIS A 408 -16.87 50.51 16.00
N GLY A 409 -17.57 51.29 15.17
CA GLY A 409 -17.43 51.19 13.71
C GLY A 409 -16.03 51.52 13.21
N ASP A 410 -15.38 52.55 13.80
CA ASP A 410 -13.99 52.89 13.47
C ASP A 410 -12.99 51.86 14.02
N ALA A 411 -13.25 51.33 15.22
CA ALA A 411 -12.44 50.26 15.78
C ALA A 411 -12.53 48.97 14.95
N ALA A 412 -13.74 48.57 14.55
CA ALA A 412 -14.00 47.39 13.74
C ALA A 412 -13.38 47.50 12.33
N ARG A 413 -13.38 48.69 11.73
CA ARG A 413 -12.72 48.90 10.43
C ARG A 413 -11.19 48.80 10.49
N ARG A 414 -10.59 49.12 11.64
CA ARG A 414 -9.14 49.04 11.82
C ARG A 414 -8.70 47.62 12.19
N HIS A 415 -9.44 46.93 13.07
CA HIS A 415 -9.04 45.63 13.62
C HIS A 415 -10.25 44.74 13.98
N LEU A 416 -10.99 44.26 12.97
CA LEU A 416 -12.17 43.40 13.15
C LEU A 416 -11.83 42.10 13.88
N GLU A 417 -10.61 41.59 13.66
CA GLU A 417 -10.06 40.34 14.19
C GLU A 417 -10.11 40.30 15.73
N SER A 418 -9.93 41.46 16.37
CA SER A 418 -10.01 41.60 17.83
C SER A 418 -11.41 41.49 18.41
N CYS A 419 -12.43 41.74 17.59
CA CYS A 419 -13.84 41.59 17.98
C CYS A 419 -14.30 40.16 17.75
N VAL A 420 -13.96 39.58 16.59
CA VAL A 420 -14.40 38.23 16.18
C VAL A 420 -13.67 37.08 16.89
N SER A 421 -12.68 37.42 17.72
CA SER A 421 -12.07 36.49 18.68
C SER A 421 -13.01 36.12 19.82
N CYS A 422 -14.05 36.93 20.09
CA CYS A 422 -15.05 36.68 21.14
C CYS A 422 -16.50 36.73 20.61
N HIS A 423 -16.77 37.52 19.57
CA HIS A 423 -18.11 37.67 18.98
C HIS A 423 -18.25 36.82 17.70
N ALA A 424 -19.40 36.19 17.53
CA ALA A 424 -19.77 35.50 16.31
C ALA A 424 -20.41 36.48 15.30
N GLU A 425 -20.48 36.06 14.03
CA GLU A 425 -21.14 36.85 12.98
C GLU A 425 -22.59 37.21 13.35
N SER A 426 -23.32 36.28 14.00
CA SER A 426 -24.68 36.49 14.49
C SER A 426 -24.81 37.68 15.46
N ASP A 427 -23.78 37.94 16.27
CA ASP A 427 -23.78 39.05 17.23
C ASP A 427 -23.76 40.40 16.49
N CYS A 428 -22.93 40.51 15.46
CA CYS A 428 -22.86 41.68 14.58
C CYS A 428 -24.16 41.85 13.78
N LEU A 429 -24.72 40.75 13.27
CA LEU A 429 -25.94 40.76 12.46
C LEU A 429 -27.17 41.22 13.24
N THR A 430 -27.18 41.09 14.56
CA THR A 430 -28.25 41.63 15.42
C THR A 430 -28.47 43.13 15.20
N CYS A 431 -27.42 43.88 14.88
CA CYS A 431 -27.51 45.31 14.56
C CYS A 431 -27.30 45.62 13.08
N HIS A 432 -26.37 44.93 12.42
CA HIS A 432 -25.91 45.28 11.06
C HIS A 432 -26.58 44.51 9.92
N SER A 433 -27.40 43.50 10.21
CA SER A 433 -28.18 42.84 9.15
C SER A 433 -29.31 43.75 8.67
N ALA A 434 -29.45 43.85 7.36
CA ALA A 434 -30.59 44.49 6.71
C ALA A 434 -31.83 43.58 6.67
N ARG A 435 -31.66 42.25 6.89
CA ARG A 435 -32.76 41.27 6.88
C ARG A 435 -33.44 41.11 8.24
N GLN A 436 -32.63 40.94 9.28
CA GLN A 436 -33.09 40.52 10.61
C GLN A 436 -32.54 41.40 11.74
N GLY A 437 -31.63 42.32 11.42
CA GLY A 437 -30.99 43.22 12.38
C GLY A 437 -31.66 44.58 12.45
N ARG A 438 -31.02 45.51 13.14
CA ARG A 438 -31.48 46.91 13.29
C ARG A 438 -31.16 47.80 12.07
N GLY A 439 -30.62 47.24 10.99
CA GLY A 439 -30.36 47.96 9.75
C GLY A 439 -29.22 48.98 9.82
N PHE A 440 -28.32 48.89 10.82
CA PHE A 440 -27.16 49.79 10.88
C PHE A 440 -26.15 49.42 9.80
N ASN A 441 -25.84 50.36 8.91
CA ASN A 441 -24.90 50.09 7.82
C ASN A 441 -23.48 49.82 8.36
N PRO A 442 -22.91 48.61 8.17
CA PRO A 442 -21.55 48.30 8.59
C PRO A 442 -20.48 48.84 7.62
N HIS A 443 -20.86 49.28 6.42
CA HIS A 443 -19.94 49.75 5.40
C HIS A 443 -19.39 51.13 5.75
N GLY A 444 -18.06 51.27 5.63
CA GLY A 444 -17.38 52.54 5.86
C GLY A 444 -17.56 53.54 4.72
N PRO A 445 -17.12 54.81 4.93
CA PRO A 445 -17.05 55.80 3.87
C PRO A 445 -16.23 55.29 2.67
N GLY A 446 -16.75 55.46 1.45
CA GLY A 446 -16.07 55.03 0.22
C GLY A 446 -16.15 53.54 -0.11
N PHE A 447 -17.02 52.78 0.56
CA PHE A 447 -17.26 51.37 0.21
C PHE A 447 -17.86 51.23 -1.20
N ASP A 448 -17.15 50.52 -2.07
CA ASP A 448 -17.58 50.19 -3.43
C ASP A 448 -18.22 48.79 -3.48
N ALA A 449 -19.54 48.77 -3.43
CA ALA A 449 -20.33 47.54 -3.44
C ALA A 449 -20.23 46.79 -4.78
N ALA A 450 -20.10 47.50 -5.91
CA ALA A 450 -20.05 46.89 -7.23
C ALA A 450 -18.76 46.08 -7.40
N ARG A 451 -17.63 46.68 -7.02
CA ARG A 451 -16.32 46.02 -7.08
C ARG A 451 -16.21 44.78 -6.21
N LEU A 452 -16.83 44.78 -5.02
CA LEU A 452 -16.79 43.62 -4.13
C LEU A 452 -17.77 42.52 -4.55
N ALA A 453 -18.95 42.91 -5.07
CA ALA A 453 -19.94 41.97 -5.56
C ALA A 453 -19.46 41.20 -6.81
N GLU A 454 -18.58 41.77 -7.63
CA GLU A 454 -17.95 41.06 -8.75
C GLU A 454 -17.07 39.90 -8.29
N LYS A 455 -16.34 40.07 -7.18
CA LYS A 455 -15.41 39.07 -6.66
C LYS A 455 -16.08 38.04 -5.75
N ALA A 456 -17.08 38.45 -4.97
CA ALA A 456 -17.67 37.61 -3.92
C ALA A 456 -19.17 37.91 -3.71
N PRO A 457 -20.03 37.66 -4.72
CA PRO A 457 -21.44 38.05 -4.70
C PRO A 457 -22.26 37.36 -3.60
N GLN A 458 -21.83 36.15 -3.20
CA GLN A 458 -22.53 35.34 -2.21
C GLN A 458 -22.44 35.96 -0.81
N MET A 459 -21.35 36.68 -0.49
CA MET A 459 -21.13 37.29 0.83
C MET A 459 -22.17 38.37 1.14
N CYS A 460 -22.65 39.09 0.13
CA CYS A 460 -23.67 40.12 0.31
C CYS A 460 -25.01 39.57 0.84
N THR A 461 -25.31 38.30 0.54
CA THR A 461 -26.57 37.65 0.91
C THR A 461 -26.67 37.34 2.41
N VAL A 462 -25.54 37.28 3.12
CA VAL A 462 -25.49 37.07 4.57
C VAL A 462 -26.18 38.23 5.30
N CYS A 463 -25.87 39.47 4.91
CA CYS A 463 -26.44 40.67 5.55
C CYS A 463 -27.73 41.16 4.87
N HIS A 464 -27.86 40.99 3.54
CA HIS A 464 -28.95 41.57 2.73
C HIS A 464 -29.96 40.56 2.17
N GLY A 465 -29.62 39.27 2.12
CA GLY A 465 -30.47 38.24 1.53
C GLY A 465 -30.60 38.49 0.03
N LEU A 466 -31.85 38.48 -0.48
CA LEU A 466 -32.13 38.82 -1.87
C LEU A 466 -32.21 40.34 -2.13
N ALA A 467 -32.26 41.16 -1.08
CA ALA A 467 -32.45 42.61 -1.17
C ALA A 467 -31.11 43.36 -1.09
N ILE A 468 -30.18 43.06 -2.01
CA ILE A 468 -28.86 43.72 -2.08
C ILE A 468 -29.01 45.10 -2.76
N PRO A 469 -28.69 46.23 -2.10
CA PRO A 469 -28.76 47.55 -2.72
C PRO A 469 -27.86 47.65 -3.96
N GLY A 470 -28.41 48.13 -5.08
CA GLY A 470 -27.66 48.35 -6.34
C GLY A 470 -27.62 47.16 -7.31
N ARG A 471 -28.26 46.03 -6.99
CA ARG A 471 -28.63 44.99 -7.97
C ARG A 471 -30.11 45.15 -8.33
N GLN A 472 -30.40 45.92 -9.36
CA GLN A 472 -31.64 45.79 -10.15
C GLN A 472 -31.27 45.43 -11.57
#